data_AF-A0A2I0SI04-F1
#
_entry.id   AF-A0A2I0SI04-F1
#
_cell.length_a   1.000
_cell.length_b   1.000
_cell.length_c   1.000
_cell.angle_alpha   90.00
_cell.angle_beta   90.00
_cell.angle_gamma   90.00
#
_symmetry.space_group_name_H-M   'P 1'
#
loop_
_entity.id
_entity.type
_entity.pdbx_description
1 polymer ?
#
loop_
_entity_poly.entity_id
_entity_poly.type
_entity_poly.pdbx_seq_one_letter_code
_entity_poly.pdbx_strand_id
1 'polypeptide(L)'
;MRSSVTALLAAAGLTLAGCSGLGGDSGPGGRPASAEAVAQAHRACVDAWVGVMSADDYDVGESVDSRPGTCDRLPDQLRMFSEAELERATRNRRSVDACVADPSCESWPLTSP
;
A
#
# COMPACT_ATOMS: atom_id res chain seq x y z
N MET A 1 -8.19 35.51 7.71
CA MET A 1 -7.75 34.95 6.41
C MET A 1 -6.29 35.31 6.18
N ARG A 2 -5.39 34.35 6.34
CA ARG A 2 -4.00 34.42 5.86
C ARG A 2 -3.60 33.01 5.42
N SER A 3 -3.80 32.74 4.14
CA SER A 3 -3.31 31.55 3.46
C SER A 3 -1.78 31.61 3.39
N SER A 4 -1.12 30.48 3.60
CA SER A 4 0.27 30.28 3.17
C SER A 4 0.44 28.81 2.81
N VAL A 5 0.27 28.55 1.53
CA VAL A 5 0.59 27.31 0.83
C VAL A 5 2.07 27.37 0.48
N THR A 6 2.84 26.36 0.87
CA THR A 6 4.16 26.08 0.29
C THR A 6 4.26 24.58 0.05
N ALA A 7 3.78 24.18 -1.13
CA ALA A 7 4.06 22.88 -1.71
C ALA A 7 5.45 22.93 -2.38
N LEU A 8 6.40 22.14 -1.88
CA LEU A 8 7.66 21.87 -2.56
C LEU A 8 7.48 20.57 -3.37
N LEU A 9 7.11 20.72 -4.64
CA LEU A 9 7.14 19.66 -5.64
C LEU A 9 8.59 19.47 -6.11
N ALA A 10 9.29 18.50 -5.54
CA ALA A 10 10.54 18.01 -6.10
C ALA A 10 10.22 17.07 -7.27
N ALA A 11 10.19 17.63 -8.48
CA ALA A 11 10.14 16.87 -9.73
C ALA A 11 11.49 16.18 -9.95
N ALA A 12 11.61 14.91 -9.59
CA ALA A 12 12.71 14.07 -10.03
C ALA A 12 12.36 13.48 -11.41
N GLY A 13 12.84 14.12 -12.47
CA GLY A 13 12.79 13.59 -13.83
C GLY A 13 13.62 12.32 -13.96
N LEU A 14 12.95 11.19 -14.16
CA LEU A 14 13.59 9.95 -14.61
C LEU A 14 13.68 10.00 -16.13
N THR A 15 14.85 10.39 -16.64
CA THR A 15 15.19 10.22 -18.05
C THR A 15 15.30 8.73 -18.36
N LEU A 16 14.31 8.20 -19.07
CA LEU A 16 14.37 6.90 -19.73
C LEU A 16 15.38 6.95 -20.87
N ALA A 17 16.61 6.49 -20.62
CA ALA A 17 17.49 6.04 -21.69
C ALA A 17 17.27 4.54 -21.88
N GLY A 18 16.52 4.18 -22.93
CA GLY A 18 16.47 2.82 -23.41
C GLY A 18 17.79 2.42 -24.05
N CYS A 19 18.12 1.13 -23.96
CA CYS A 19 18.79 0.41 -25.05
C CYS A 19 18.78 -1.09 -24.74
N SER A 20 18.00 -1.82 -25.54
CA SER A 20 18.25 -3.23 -25.81
C SER A 20 19.63 -3.36 -26.46
N GLY A 21 20.52 -4.16 -25.87
CA GLY A 21 21.83 -4.41 -26.45
C GLY A 21 22.57 -5.52 -25.70
N LEU A 22 22.65 -6.70 -26.32
CA LEU A 22 23.64 -7.70 -25.97
C LEU A 22 25.03 -7.07 -26.15
N GLY A 23 25.73 -6.80 -25.06
CA GLY A 23 27.10 -6.28 -25.10
C GLY A 23 27.53 -5.93 -23.68
N GLY A 24 28.56 -6.63 -23.18
CA GLY A 24 29.08 -6.40 -21.85
C GLY A 24 29.58 -4.97 -21.69
N ASP A 25 29.13 -4.31 -20.62
CA ASP A 25 29.85 -3.20 -20.03
C ASP A 25 29.48 -3.08 -18.55
N SER A 26 30.47 -2.84 -17.71
CA SER A 26 30.35 -2.82 -16.25
C SER A 26 29.67 -1.53 -15.79
N GLY A 27 28.33 -1.48 -15.77
CA GLY A 27 27.55 -0.41 -15.16
C GLY A 27 27.45 -0.55 -13.63
N PRO A 28 27.24 0.53 -12.85
CA PRO A 28 27.33 0.51 -11.40
C PRO A 28 26.32 -0.50 -10.86
N GLY A 29 26.85 -1.59 -10.30
CA GLY A 29 26.04 -2.63 -9.68
C GLY A 29 25.06 -1.99 -8.72
N GLY A 30 23.76 -2.13 -9.05
CA GLY A 30 22.69 -1.67 -8.18
C GLY A 30 22.95 -2.24 -6.80
N ARG A 31 23.21 -1.38 -5.82
CA ARG A 31 23.50 -1.82 -4.46
C ARG A 31 22.31 -2.69 -4.02
N PRO A 32 22.52 -3.94 -3.58
CA PRO A 32 21.43 -4.76 -3.10
C PRO A 32 20.68 -3.98 -2.02
N ALA A 33 19.36 -3.91 -2.15
CA ALA A 33 18.52 -3.27 -1.14
C ALA A 33 18.77 -3.95 0.21
N SER A 34 18.86 -3.17 1.29
CA SER A 34 18.98 -3.76 2.62
C SER A 34 17.71 -4.55 2.94
N ALA A 35 17.86 -5.59 3.77
CA ALA A 35 16.70 -6.35 4.24
C ALA A 35 15.64 -5.44 4.92
N GLU A 36 16.10 -4.39 5.59
CA GLU A 36 15.24 -3.38 6.21
C GLU A 36 14.44 -2.58 5.18
N ALA A 37 15.07 -2.17 4.07
CA ALA A 37 14.40 -1.45 3.00
C ALA A 37 13.35 -2.35 2.30
N VAL A 38 13.67 -3.63 2.09
CA VAL A 38 12.72 -4.61 1.54
C VAL A 38 11.54 -4.82 2.49
N ALA A 39 11.80 -5.01 3.78
CA ALA A 39 10.75 -5.18 4.78
C ALA A 39 9.87 -3.93 4.92
N GLN A 40 10.45 -2.73 4.81
CA GLN A 40 9.70 -1.48 4.83
C GLN A 40 8.81 -1.34 3.59
N ALA A 41 9.32 -1.66 2.40
CA ALA A 41 8.54 -1.63 1.17
C ALA A 41 7.39 -2.65 1.19
N HIS A 42 7.64 -3.86 1.69
CA HIS A 42 6.61 -4.88 1.90
C HIS A 42 5.50 -4.35 2.81
N ARG A 43 5.84 -3.84 4.01
CA ARG A 43 4.85 -3.29 4.94
C ARG A 43 4.05 -2.14 4.33
N ALA A 44 4.72 -1.22 3.64
CA ALA A 44 4.05 -0.10 2.99
C ALA A 44 3.06 -0.56 1.91
N CYS A 45 3.36 -1.64 1.20
CA CYS A 45 2.43 -2.23 0.24
C CYS A 45 1.22 -2.91 0.92
N VAL A 46 1.44 -3.68 2.00
CA VAL A 46 0.35 -4.29 2.78
C VAL A 46 -0.57 -3.20 3.37
N ASP A 47 -0.01 -2.17 3.99
CA ASP A 47 -0.76 -1.04 4.54
C ASP A 47 -1.58 -0.32 3.47
N ALA A 48 -1.00 -0.12 2.28
CA ALA A 48 -1.70 0.52 1.17
C ALA A 48 -2.87 -0.34 0.65
N TRP A 49 -2.70 -1.67 0.61
CA TRP A 49 -3.79 -2.58 0.29
C TRP A 49 -4.91 -2.53 1.33
N VAL A 50 -4.58 -2.49 2.62
CA VAL A 50 -5.61 -2.32 3.66
C VAL A 50 -6.37 -1.01 3.45
N GLY A 51 -5.66 0.08 3.13
CA GLY A 51 -6.29 1.38 2.82
C GLY A 51 -7.26 1.30 1.63
N VAL A 52 -6.89 0.59 0.57
CA VAL A 52 -7.78 0.34 -0.59
C VAL A 52 -9.00 -0.47 -0.18
N MET A 53 -8.82 -1.57 0.54
CA MET A 53 -9.91 -2.47 0.94
C MET A 53 -10.89 -1.83 1.94
N SER A 54 -10.43 -0.79 2.63
CA SER A 54 -11.20 0.01 3.56
C SER A 54 -11.95 1.17 2.91
N ALA A 55 -11.68 1.50 1.64
CA ALA A 55 -12.41 2.57 1.00
C ALA A 55 -13.91 2.24 0.86
N ASP A 56 -14.78 3.24 1.03
CA ASP A 56 -16.24 3.09 0.94
C ASP A 56 -16.71 2.55 -0.42
N ASP A 57 -15.94 2.82 -1.47
CA ASP A 57 -16.19 2.42 -2.87
C ASP A 57 -15.42 1.16 -3.29
N TYR A 58 -14.78 0.47 -2.34
CA TYR A 58 -14.06 -0.75 -2.65
C TYR A 58 -15.00 -1.88 -3.06
N ASP A 59 -14.92 -2.26 -4.34
CA ASP A 59 -15.51 -3.49 -4.86
C ASP A 59 -14.44 -4.57 -5.06
N VAL A 60 -14.61 -5.69 -4.36
CA VAL A 60 -13.74 -6.87 -4.48
C VAL A 60 -13.66 -7.36 -5.93
N GLY A 61 -14.75 -7.23 -6.70
CA GLY A 61 -14.85 -7.64 -8.10
C GLY A 61 -14.05 -6.77 -9.08
N GLU A 62 -13.78 -5.50 -8.74
CA GLU A 62 -13.04 -4.53 -9.56
C GLU A 62 -11.61 -4.26 -9.02
N SER A 63 -11.17 -5.06 -8.05
CA SER A 63 -9.92 -4.88 -7.28
C SER A 63 -8.62 -4.88 -8.09
N VAL A 64 -8.64 -5.33 -9.35
CA VAL A 64 -7.46 -5.36 -10.24
C VAL A 64 -6.92 -3.97 -10.57
N ASP A 65 -7.81 -2.99 -10.76
CA ASP A 65 -7.44 -1.59 -11.04
C ASP A 65 -7.14 -0.81 -9.75
N SER A 66 -7.54 -1.36 -8.61
CA SER A 66 -7.34 -0.75 -7.29
C SER A 66 -5.97 -1.02 -6.69
N ARG A 67 -5.05 -1.65 -7.44
CA ARG A 67 -3.72 -1.95 -6.92
C ARG A 67 -2.97 -0.67 -6.51
N PRO A 68 -2.45 -0.59 -5.27
CA PRO A 68 -1.67 0.56 -4.84
C PRO A 68 -0.35 0.68 -5.60
N GLY A 69 -0.03 1.88 -6.11
CA GLY A 69 1.24 2.14 -6.80
C GLY A 69 2.48 1.91 -5.92
N THR A 70 2.36 2.00 -4.59
CA THR A 70 3.43 1.64 -3.64
C THR A 70 3.88 0.18 -3.76
N CYS A 71 3.02 -0.70 -4.27
CA CYS A 71 3.33 -2.10 -4.50
C CYS A 71 4.07 -2.35 -5.83
N ASP A 72 4.19 -1.33 -6.69
CA ASP A 72 4.75 -1.50 -8.03
C ASP A 72 6.16 -2.08 -7.99
N ARG A 73 6.37 -3.11 -8.81
CA ARG A 73 7.65 -3.83 -8.96
C ARG A 73 8.13 -4.57 -7.71
N LEU A 74 7.34 -4.61 -6.64
CA LEU A 74 7.61 -5.53 -5.53
C LEU A 74 7.26 -6.97 -5.93
N PRO A 75 8.07 -7.96 -5.52
CA PRO A 75 7.73 -9.37 -5.69
C PRO A 75 6.55 -9.75 -4.77
N ASP A 76 5.99 -10.95 -4.96
CA ASP A 76 5.02 -11.55 -4.04
C ASP A 76 3.75 -10.73 -3.77
N GLN A 77 3.27 -9.95 -4.76
CA GLN A 77 2.10 -9.09 -4.57
C GLN A 77 0.84 -9.84 -4.13
N LEU A 78 0.61 -11.06 -4.63
CA LEU A 78 -0.52 -11.89 -4.20
C LEU A 78 -0.45 -12.22 -2.70
N ARG A 79 0.77 -12.48 -2.19
CA ARG A 79 0.98 -12.72 -0.76
C ARG A 79 0.67 -11.46 0.04
N MET A 80 1.18 -10.30 -0.38
CA MET A 80 0.90 -9.03 0.30
C MET A 80 -0.59 -8.66 0.28
N PHE A 81 -1.29 -8.94 -0.81
CA PHE A 81 -2.75 -8.81 -0.88
C PHE A 81 -3.45 -9.72 0.14
N SER A 82 -3.10 -11.01 0.20
CA SER A 82 -3.66 -11.93 1.20
C SER A 82 -3.33 -11.54 2.64
N GLU A 83 -2.13 -11.02 2.89
CA GLU A 83 -1.74 -10.47 4.19
C GLU A 83 -2.61 -9.26 4.57
N ALA A 84 -2.88 -8.36 3.63
CA ALA A 84 -3.76 -7.21 3.84
C ALA A 84 -5.22 -7.62 4.14
N GLU A 85 -5.75 -8.63 3.44
CA GLU A 85 -7.08 -9.21 3.73
C GLU A 85 -7.16 -9.73 5.18
N LEU A 86 -6.14 -10.47 5.63
CA LEU A 86 -6.05 -10.97 7.01
C LEU A 86 -5.93 -9.84 8.03
N GLU A 87 -5.13 -8.82 7.72
CA GLU A 87 -4.96 -7.66 8.58
C GLU A 87 -6.26 -6.86 8.72
N ARG A 88 -6.96 -6.60 7.61
CA ARG A 88 -8.28 -5.97 7.62
C ARG A 88 -9.29 -6.78 8.42
N ALA A 89 -9.37 -8.10 8.21
CA ALA A 89 -10.25 -8.97 8.98
C ALA A 89 -9.93 -8.91 10.49
N THR A 90 -8.65 -8.85 10.85
CA THR A 90 -8.21 -8.70 12.25
C THR A 90 -8.61 -7.34 12.83
N ARG A 91 -8.43 -6.25 12.08
CA ARG A 91 -8.84 -4.89 12.49
C ARG A 91 -10.36 -4.82 12.70
N ASN A 92 -11.14 -5.36 11.77
CA ASN A 92 -12.59 -5.44 11.88
C ASN A 92 -13.02 -6.25 13.10
N ARG A 93 -12.40 -7.41 13.34
CA ARG A 93 -12.71 -8.22 14.52
C ARG A 93 -12.46 -7.45 15.82
N ARG A 94 -11.33 -6.77 15.95
CA ARG A 94 -11.02 -5.93 17.12
C ARG A 94 -12.02 -4.80 17.31
N SER A 95 -12.46 -4.18 16.21
CA SER A 95 -13.48 -3.11 16.25
C SER A 95 -14.83 -3.64 16.73
N VAL A 96 -15.25 -4.83 16.27
CA VAL A 96 -16.44 -5.52 16.76
C VAL A 96 -16.30 -5.84 18.25
N ASP A 97 -15.17 -6.43 18.66
CA ASP A 97 -14.93 -6.79 20.06
C ASP A 97 -14.96 -5.55 20.96
N ALA A 98 -14.42 -4.41 20.51
CA ALA A 98 -14.49 -3.15 21.22
C ALA A 98 -15.92 -2.60 21.36
N CYS A 99 -16.71 -2.67 20.28
CA CYS A 99 -18.12 -2.29 20.33
C CYS A 99 -18.92 -3.20 21.29
N VAL A 100 -18.70 -4.52 21.25
CA VAL A 100 -19.38 -5.46 22.15
C VAL A 100 -19.03 -5.22 23.62
N ALA A 101 -17.80 -4.80 23.91
CA ALA A 101 -17.36 -4.50 25.28
C ALA A 101 -17.88 -3.16 25.80
N ASP A 102 -18.29 -2.24 24.92
CA ASP A 102 -18.79 -0.92 25.27
C ASP A 102 -20.33 -0.94 25.39
N PRO A 103 -20.90 -0.77 26.60
CA PRO A 103 -22.36 -0.76 26.78
C PRO A 103 -23.05 0.44 26.11
N SER A 104 -22.29 1.44 25.66
CA SER A 104 -22.80 2.58 24.89
C SER A 104 -22.75 2.37 23.36
N CYS A 105 -22.13 1.29 22.88
CA CYS A 105 -22.14 0.97 21.46
C CYS A 105 -23.51 0.38 21.06
N GLU A 106 -24.33 1.17 20.37
CA GLU A 106 -25.65 0.73 19.90
C GLU A 106 -25.58 -0.12 18.62
N SER A 107 -24.55 0.08 17.79
CA SER A 107 -24.33 -0.69 16.56
C SER A 107 -22.89 -0.60 16.08
N TRP A 108 -22.43 -1.67 15.43
CA TRP A 108 -21.18 -1.68 14.67
C TRP A 108 -21.50 -1.48 13.17
N PRO A 109 -20.84 -0.56 12.46
CA PRO A 109 -21.15 -0.29 11.06
C PRO A 109 -20.84 -1.51 10.19
N LEU A 110 -21.85 -2.04 9.49
CA LEU A 110 -21.69 -3.14 8.54
C LEU A 110 -20.98 -2.71 7.25
N THR A 111 -20.98 -1.41 6.96
CA THR A 111 -20.11 -0.78 5.97
C THR A 111 -18.73 -0.71 6.60
N SER A 112 -17.78 -1.45 6.05
CA SER A 112 -16.38 -1.41 6.52
C SER A 112 -15.89 0.04 6.59
N PRO A 113 -15.02 0.40 7.56
CA PRO A 113 -14.24 1.62 7.49
C PRO A 113 -13.16 1.51 6.42
#